data_AF-A0A090KVJ5-F1
#
_entry.id   AF-A0A090KVJ5-F1
#
_cell.length_a   1.000
_cell.length_b   1.000
_cell.length_c   1.000
_cell.angle_alpha   90.00
_cell.angle_beta   90.00
_cell.angle_gamma   90.00
#
_symmetry.space_group_name_H-M   'P 1'
#
loop_
_entity.id
_entity.type
_entity.pdbx_description
1 polymer ?
#
loop_
_entity_poly.entity_id
_entity_poly.type
_entity_poly.pdbx_seq_one_letter_code
_entity_poly.pdbx_strand_id
1 'polypeptide(L)'
;MYKRLKKFLQKGNFINSEGKITKKGSFAVSARFNKNNMVIAEMMNNNEFFHLEKIEIIEILAMLQKDDEFGREESFESNIPTKDILERYCQIFYKNERAFKVIDENEEYKSPLVFKYVNCIKKIYCGVPITKVSSSNMMY
;
A
#
# COMPACT_ATOMS: atom_id res chain seq x y z
N MET A 1 9.05 17.94 14.52
CA MET A 1 8.66 16.86 13.58
C MET A 1 9.87 16.13 12.97
N TYR A 2 10.79 16.82 12.29
CA TYR A 2 11.95 16.20 11.59
C TYR A 2 12.84 15.26 12.43
N LYS A 3 13.14 15.60 13.70
CA LYS A 3 13.94 14.72 14.58
C LYS A 3 13.23 13.39 14.91
N ARG A 4 11.90 13.40 14.98
CA ARG A 4 11.08 12.21 15.26
C ARG A 4 11.00 11.31 14.03
N LEU A 5 10.71 11.91 12.87
CA LEU A 5 10.71 11.21 11.59
C LEU A 5 12.07 10.58 11.29
N LYS A 6 13.18 11.31 11.50
CA LYS A 6 14.54 10.75 11.34
C LYS A 6 14.76 9.52 12.23
N LYS A 7 14.37 9.58 13.51
CA LYS A 7 14.47 8.46 14.44
C LYS A 7 13.63 7.25 14.00
N PHE A 8 12.41 7.50 13.54
CA PHE A 8 11.53 6.47 13.00
C PHE A 8 12.16 5.79 11.77
N LEU A 9 12.64 6.57 10.79
CA LEU A 9 13.30 6.04 9.60
C LEU A 9 14.59 5.27 9.93
N GLN A 10 15.35 5.72 10.92
CA GLN A 10 16.53 5.01 11.42
C GLN A 10 16.15 3.69 12.10
N LYS A 11 15.13 3.69 12.97
CA LYS A 11 14.66 2.47 13.65
C LYS A 11 14.11 1.46 12.65
N GLY A 12 13.38 1.92 11.64
CA GLY A 12 12.86 1.10 10.55
C GLY A 12 13.90 0.67 9.51
N ASN A 13 15.17 1.03 9.69
CA ASN A 13 16.27 0.73 8.77
C ASN A 13 16.04 1.27 7.34
N PHE A 14 15.31 2.38 7.18
CA PHE A 14 15.16 3.10 5.90
C PHE A 14 16.36 4.00 5.63
N ILE A 15 16.95 4.55 6.69
CA ILE A 15 18.22 5.27 6.66
C ILE A 15 19.12 4.73 7.77
N ASN A 16 20.44 4.80 7.59
CA ASN A 16 21.40 4.38 8.61
C ASN A 16 21.61 5.46 9.70
N SER A 17 22.49 5.19 10.66
CA SER A 17 22.85 6.13 11.74
C SER A 17 23.37 7.48 11.24
N GLU A 18 24.08 7.49 10.11
CA GLU A 18 24.58 8.70 9.43
C GLU A 18 23.47 9.44 8.64
N GLY A 19 22.33 8.79 8.41
CA GLY A 19 21.22 9.33 7.62
C GLY A 19 21.29 9.00 6.13
N LYS A 20 22.18 8.09 5.70
CA LYS A 20 22.26 7.59 4.32
C LYS A 20 21.16 6.57 4.06
N ILE A 21 20.62 6.58 2.84
CA ILE A 21 19.57 5.67 2.37
C ILE A 21 20.10 4.24 2.35
N THR A 22 19.36 3.31 2.94
CA THR A 22 19.67 1.86 2.93
C THR A 22 19.02 1.18 1.72
N LYS A 23 19.22 -0.14 1.56
CA LYS A 23 18.49 -0.94 0.54
C LYS A 23 16.97 -0.86 0.72
N LYS A 24 16.47 -0.94 1.95
CA LYS A 24 15.03 -0.78 2.24
C LYS A 24 14.57 0.66 1.96
N GLY A 25 15.40 1.64 2.31
CA GLY A 25 15.18 3.04 1.97
C GLY A 25 15.06 3.27 0.46
N SER A 26 15.89 2.62 -0.36
CA SER A 26 15.84 2.80 -1.81
C SER A 26 14.55 2.26 -2.41
N PHE A 27 13.99 1.16 -1.87
CA PHE A 27 12.65 0.71 -2.24
C PHE A 27 11.57 1.76 -1.95
N ALA A 28 11.61 2.38 -0.78
CA ALA A 28 10.63 3.43 -0.42
C ALA A 28 10.73 4.67 -1.33
N VAL A 29 11.95 5.03 -1.74
CA VAL A 29 12.21 6.13 -2.69
C VAL A 29 11.71 5.78 -4.09
N SER A 30 11.90 4.54 -4.53
CA SER A 30 11.37 4.06 -5.82
C SER A 30 9.84 4.09 -5.84
N ALA A 31 9.19 3.78 -4.72
CA ALA A 31 7.73 3.80 -4.56
C ALA A 31 7.15 5.17 -4.18
N ARG A 32 7.90 6.28 -4.26
CA ARG A 32 7.52 7.62 -3.74
C ARG A 32 6.20 8.21 -4.23
N PHE A 33 5.63 7.71 -5.32
CA PHE A 33 4.35 8.15 -5.86
C PHE A 33 3.16 7.51 -5.13
N ASN A 34 3.41 6.48 -4.31
CA ASN A 34 2.42 5.86 -3.44
C ASN A 34 2.56 6.41 -2.02
N LYS A 35 1.45 6.84 -1.40
CA LYS A 35 1.45 7.33 -0.01
C LYS A 35 1.86 6.24 0.99
N ASN A 36 1.67 4.98 0.64
CA ASN A 36 2.03 3.80 1.42
C ASN A 36 3.40 3.22 0.99
N ASN A 37 4.30 4.05 0.46
CA ASN A 37 5.62 3.61 -0.03
C ASN A 37 6.47 2.86 1.00
N MET A 38 6.35 3.19 2.30
CA MET A 38 7.08 2.50 3.36
C MET A 38 6.57 1.08 3.58
N VAL A 39 5.27 0.84 3.42
CA VAL A 39 4.66 -0.50 3.45
C VAL A 39 5.18 -1.33 2.29
N ILE A 40 5.16 -0.78 1.08
CA ILE A 40 5.70 -1.45 -0.13
C ILE A 40 7.18 -1.82 0.08
N ALA A 41 7.97 -0.88 0.61
CA ALA A 41 9.39 -1.09 0.85
C ALA A 41 9.68 -2.17 1.91
N GLU A 42 8.85 -2.25 2.96
CA GLU A 42 8.93 -3.33 3.95
C GLU A 42 8.66 -4.69 3.31
N MET A 43 7.57 -4.80 2.55
CA MET A 43 7.20 -6.03 1.85
C MET A 43 8.29 -6.46 0.86
N MET A 44 8.88 -5.52 0.11
CA MET A 44 10.02 -5.80 -0.77
C MET A 44 11.25 -6.26 0.01
N ASN A 45 11.55 -5.63 1.14
CA ASN A 45 12.70 -5.99 1.97
C ASN A 45 12.53 -7.38 2.62
N ASN A 46 11.30 -7.78 2.92
CA ASN A 46 10.96 -9.10 3.47
C ASN A 46 10.74 -10.17 2.40
N ASN A 47 10.98 -9.87 1.13
CA ASN A 47 10.75 -10.75 -0.02
C ASN A 47 9.31 -11.26 -0.16
N GLU A 48 8.31 -10.56 0.38
CA GLU A 48 6.90 -10.97 0.33
C GLU A 48 6.43 -11.17 -1.12
N PHE A 49 6.80 -10.23 -2.00
CA PHE A 49 6.44 -10.28 -3.43
C PHE A 49 7.02 -11.49 -4.18
N PHE A 50 8.04 -12.17 -3.65
CA PHE A 50 8.60 -13.38 -4.28
C PHE A 50 7.67 -14.59 -4.10
N HIS A 51 6.85 -14.59 -3.05
CA HIS A 51 5.94 -15.68 -2.72
C HIS A 51 4.52 -15.48 -3.28
N LEU A 52 4.29 -14.37 -3.97
CA LEU A 52 2.99 -14.00 -4.51
C LEU A 52 2.91 -14.27 -6.01
N GLU A 53 1.75 -14.72 -6.46
CA GLU A 53 1.42 -14.76 -7.87
C GLU A 53 1.31 -13.35 -8.44
N LYS A 54 1.54 -13.20 -9.75
CA LYS A 54 1.45 -11.87 -10.39
C LYS A 54 0.10 -11.19 -10.16
N ILE A 55 -0.99 -11.96 -10.12
CA ILE A 55 -2.33 -11.43 -9.86
C ILE A 55 -2.45 -10.85 -8.44
N GLU A 56 -1.84 -11.50 -7.45
CA GLU A 56 -1.81 -11.05 -6.06
C GLU A 56 -0.98 -9.76 -5.89
N ILE A 57 0.13 -9.65 -6.64
CA ILE A 57 0.91 -8.41 -6.69
C ILE A 57 0.07 -7.26 -7.26
N ILE A 58 -0.69 -7.54 -8.32
CA ILE A 58 -1.60 -6.55 -8.94
C ILE A 58 -2.70 -6.14 -7.96
N GLU A 59 -3.27 -7.07 -7.19
CA GLU A 59 -4.24 -6.78 -6.13
C GLU A 59 -3.67 -5.84 -5.07
N ILE A 60 -2.48 -6.12 -4.56
CA ILE A 60 -1.82 -5.27 -3.56
C ILE A 60 -1.62 -3.86 -4.11
N LEU A 61 -1.10 -3.73 -5.33
CA LEU A 61 -0.86 -2.43 -5.93
C LEU A 61 -2.15 -1.68 -6.21
N ALA A 62 -3.23 -2.37 -6.59
CA ALA A 62 -4.56 -1.81 -6.75
C ALA A 62 -5.12 -1.29 -5.40
N MET A 63 -4.97 -2.08 -4.32
CA MET A 63 -5.42 -1.70 -2.99
C MET A 63 -4.69 -0.49 -2.41
N LEU A 64 -3.43 -0.27 -2.78
CA LEU A 64 -2.64 0.88 -2.32
C LEU A 64 -2.78 2.12 -3.22
N GLN A 65 -3.67 2.11 -4.22
CA GLN A 65 -3.91 3.29 -5.03
C GLN A 65 -4.54 4.42 -4.22
N LYS A 66 -4.34 5.65 -4.69
CA LYS A 66 -4.97 6.82 -4.08
C LYS A 66 -6.48 6.72 -4.32
N ASP A 67 -7.27 6.84 -3.24
CA ASP A 67 -8.72 6.97 -3.38
C ASP A 67 -9.04 8.26 -4.15
N ASP A 68 -9.87 8.12 -5.18
CA ASP A 68 -10.41 9.22 -5.95
C ASP A 68 -11.93 9.30 -5.76
N GLU A 69 -12.50 10.47 -5.95
CA GLU A 69 -13.95 10.68 -5.79
C GLU A 69 -14.77 9.93 -6.88
N PHE A 70 -14.11 9.36 -7.89
CA PHE A 70 -14.69 9.01 -9.19
C PHE A 70 -14.97 7.52 -9.43
N GLY A 71 -15.53 6.83 -8.45
CA GLY A 71 -16.07 5.50 -8.70
C GLY A 71 -17.01 5.03 -7.61
N ARG A 72 -17.78 4.01 -7.98
CA ARG A 72 -18.95 3.57 -7.22
C ARG A 72 -18.99 2.05 -7.07
N GLU A 73 -17.85 1.37 -7.21
CA GLU A 73 -17.80 -0.06 -6.85
C GLU A 73 -17.98 -0.16 -5.33
N GLU A 74 -19.22 -0.41 -4.92
CA GLU A 74 -19.51 -0.89 -3.58
C GLU A 74 -18.80 -2.23 -3.39
N SER A 75 -18.14 -2.36 -2.24
CA SER A 75 -17.28 -3.45 -1.80
C SER A 75 -18.03 -4.77 -1.59
N PHE A 76 -18.74 -5.25 -2.60
CA PHE A 76 -19.47 -6.51 -2.49
C PHE A 76 -18.53 -7.68 -2.82
N GLU A 77 -17.97 -8.23 -1.74
CA GLU A 77 -17.67 -9.66 -1.60
C GLU A 77 -16.63 -10.30 -2.54
N SER A 78 -15.68 -9.55 -3.09
CA SER A 78 -14.47 -10.20 -3.62
C SER A 78 -13.60 -10.67 -2.46
N ASN A 79 -13.47 -11.99 -2.29
CA ASN A 79 -12.43 -12.59 -1.46
C ASN A 79 -11.06 -12.16 -2.05
N ILE A 80 -10.36 -11.26 -1.36
CA ILE A 80 -9.05 -10.76 -1.76
C ILE A 80 -8.03 -11.39 -0.81
N PRO A 81 -7.31 -12.45 -1.22
CA PRO A 81 -6.41 -13.21 -0.35
C PRO A 81 -5.30 -12.33 0.25
N THR A 82 -4.87 -11.31 -0.48
CA THR A 82 -3.78 -10.41 -0.09
C THR A 82 -4.19 -9.33 0.91
N LYS A 83 -5.49 -9.15 1.18
CA LYS A 83 -6.02 -8.09 2.04
C LYS A 83 -5.41 -8.15 3.44
N ASP A 84 -5.52 -9.29 4.11
CA ASP A 84 -5.14 -9.41 5.52
C ASP A 84 -3.62 -9.26 5.73
N ILE A 85 -2.83 -9.76 4.79
CA ILE A 85 -1.37 -9.61 4.79
C ILE A 85 -1.02 -8.12 4.68
N LEU A 86 -1.62 -7.42 3.73
CA LEU A 86 -1.34 -6.01 3.48
C LEU A 86 -1.84 -5.11 4.62
N GLU A 87 -3.04 -5.38 5.12
CA GLU A 87 -3.65 -4.69 6.25
C GLU A 87 -2.77 -4.81 7.51
N ARG A 88 -2.20 -5.99 7.77
CA ARG A 88 -1.25 -6.21 8.87
C ARG A 88 -0.04 -5.30 8.75
N TYR A 89 0.55 -5.16 7.56
CA TYR A 89 1.68 -4.25 7.34
C TYR A 89 1.28 -2.79 7.58
N CYS A 90 0.12 -2.36 7.08
CA CYS A 90 -0.39 -1.00 7.30
C CYS A 90 -0.58 -0.69 8.79
N GLN A 91 -1.17 -1.62 9.55
CA GLN A 91 -1.35 -1.47 10.99
C GLN A 91 -0.03 -1.42 11.77
N ILE A 92 0.97 -2.21 11.38
CA ILE A 92 2.31 -2.15 12.00
C ILE A 92 2.94 -0.78 11.79
N PHE A 93 2.88 -0.24 10.56
CA PHE A 93 3.42 1.07 10.27
C PHE A 93 2.70 2.17 11.02
N TYR A 94 1.37 2.13 11.05
CA TYR A 94 0.56 3.07 11.84
C TYR A 94 0.96 3.08 13.32
N LYS A 95 1.06 1.90 13.94
CA LYS A 95 1.49 1.77 15.35
C LYS A 95 2.89 2.34 15.57
N ASN A 96 3.81 2.08 14.65
CA ASN A 96 5.17 2.61 14.74
C ASN A 96 5.18 4.14 14.57
N GLU A 97 4.49 4.69 13.57
CA GLU A 97 4.39 6.13 13.35
C GLU A 97 3.80 6.85 14.59
N ARG A 98 2.77 6.26 15.20
CA ARG A 98 2.19 6.75 16.47
C ARG A 98 3.19 6.68 17.62
N ALA A 99 3.90 5.57 17.80
CA ALA A 99 4.90 5.41 18.86
C ALA A 99 6.06 6.42 18.74
N PHE A 100 6.42 6.80 17.52
CA PHE A 100 7.42 7.84 17.26
C PHE A 100 6.84 9.26 17.24
N LYS A 101 5.54 9.43 17.45
CA LYS A 101 4.81 10.72 17.39
C LYS A 101 5.03 11.44 16.06
N VAL A 102 5.00 10.67 14.97
CA VAL A 102 5.02 11.12 13.56
C VAL A 102 3.62 11.55 13.15
N ILE A 103 2.61 10.77 13.53
CA ILE A 103 1.18 11.09 13.44
C ILE A 103 0.62 11.50 14.80
N ASP A 104 -0.60 12.03 14.84
CA ASP A 104 -1.26 12.43 16.09
C ASP A 104 -1.53 11.20 16.98
N GLU A 105 -1.30 11.34 18.28
CA GLU A 105 -1.55 10.27 19.25
C GLU A 105 -3.04 9.95 19.41
N ASN A 106 -3.92 10.88 19.05
CA ASN A 106 -5.37 10.73 19.10
C ASN A 106 -5.98 10.30 17.76
N GLU A 107 -5.18 10.19 16.70
CA GLU A 107 -5.68 9.69 15.42
C GLU A 107 -6.08 8.22 15.59
N GLU A 108 -7.27 7.87 15.07
CA GLU A 108 -7.72 6.49 14.98
C GLU A 108 -7.23 5.86 13.68
N TYR A 109 -6.85 4.58 13.73
CA TYR A 109 -6.42 3.86 12.55
C TYR A 109 -7.56 3.78 11.54
N LYS A 110 -7.30 4.26 10.32
CA LYS A 110 -8.14 4.04 9.15
C LYS A 110 -7.35 3.26 8.13
N SER A 111 -7.91 2.16 7.65
CA SER A 111 -7.26 1.36 6.62
C SER A 111 -7.03 2.23 5.37
N PRO A 112 -5.79 2.27 4.85
CA PRO A 112 -5.50 2.99 3.61
C PRO A 112 -5.87 2.18 2.36
N LEU A 113 -6.46 0.98 2.52
CA LEU A 113 -6.74 0.08 1.42
C LEU A 113 -8.03 0.49 0.68
N VAL A 114 -7.90 0.63 -0.63
CA VAL A 114 -8.98 1.01 -1.54
C VAL A 114 -9.38 -0.21 -2.37
N PHE A 115 -10.62 -0.67 -2.21
CA PHE A 115 -11.09 -1.89 -2.90
C PHE A 115 -11.75 -1.64 -4.26
N LYS A 116 -12.13 -0.39 -4.49
CA LYS A 116 -12.91 0.15 -5.61
C LYS A 116 -12.44 -0.22 -7.02
N TYR A 117 -11.15 -0.50 -7.18
CA TYR A 117 -10.55 -0.79 -8.48
C TYR A 117 -9.88 -2.15 -8.56
N VAL A 118 -9.89 -2.92 -7.48
CA VAL A 118 -9.19 -4.21 -7.42
C VAL A 118 -9.73 -5.16 -8.48
N ASN A 119 -11.05 -5.34 -8.54
CA ASN A 119 -11.67 -6.23 -9.52
C ASN A 119 -11.50 -5.74 -10.96
N CYS A 120 -11.63 -4.44 -11.19
CA CYS A 120 -11.37 -3.82 -12.48
C CYS A 120 -9.95 -4.11 -13.00
N ILE A 121 -8.95 -3.81 -12.17
CA ILE A 121 -7.54 -3.97 -12.54
C ILE A 121 -7.21 -5.44 -12.75
N LYS A 122 -7.76 -6.36 -11.93
CA LYS A 122 -7.63 -7.81 -12.16
C LYS A 122 -8.20 -8.23 -13.52
N LYS A 123 -9.42 -7.81 -13.86
CA LYS A 123 -10.05 -8.13 -15.15
C LYS A 123 -9.19 -7.62 -16.32
N ILE A 124 -8.70 -6.38 -16.24
CA ILE A 124 -7.81 -5.80 -17.26
C ILE A 124 -6.52 -6.61 -17.37
N TYR A 125 -5.90 -6.97 -16.25
CA TYR A 125 -4.69 -7.77 -16.21
C TYR A 125 -4.88 -9.16 -16.85
N CYS A 126 -6.04 -9.77 -16.64
CA CYS A 126 -6.42 -11.05 -17.27
C CYS A 126 -6.80 -10.92 -18.76
N GLY A 127 -6.65 -9.74 -19.37
CA GLY A 127 -6.89 -9.50 -20.80
C GLY A 127 -8.34 -9.16 -21.16
N VAL A 128 -9.20 -8.85 -20.18
CA VAL A 128 -10.56 -8.38 -20.46
C VAL A 128 -10.46 -6.97 -21.09
N PRO A 129 -11.10 -6.74 -22.25
CA PRO A 129 -11.10 -5.42 -22.88
C PRO A 129 -11.62 -4.32 -21.94
N ILE A 130 -10.95 -3.17 -21.93
CA ILE A 130 -11.29 -2.05 -21.05
C ILE A 130 -12.74 -1.56 -21.22
N THR A 131 -13.29 -1.69 -22.43
CA THR A 131 -14.69 -1.35 -22.75
C THR A 131 -15.69 -2.26 -22.03
N LYS A 132 -15.35 -3.53 -21.81
CA LYS A 132 -16.17 -4.47 -21.04
C LYS A 132 -16.03 -4.25 -19.52
N VAL A 133 -14.83 -3.90 -19.06
CA VAL A 133 -14.60 -3.61 -17.63
C VAL A 133 -15.31 -2.33 -17.21
N SER A 134 -15.22 -1.28 -18.02
CA SER A 134 -15.88 0.01 -17.75
C SER A 134 -17.41 -0.08 -17.74
N SER A 135 -18.00 -0.80 -18.69
CA SER A 135 -19.47 -0.99 -18.78
C SER A 135 -20.05 -1.88 -17.68
N SER A 136 -19.30 -2.87 -17.18
CA SER A 136 -19.76 -3.76 -16.10
C SER A 136 -19.64 -3.15 -14.71
N ASN A 137 -18.77 -2.16 -14.55
CA ASN A 137 -18.41 -1.57 -13.26
C ASN A 137 -18.72 -0.05 -13.18
N MET A 138 -19.55 0.46 -14.10
CA MET A 138 -19.96 1.87 -14.21
C MET A 138 -18.80 2.87 -14.04
N MET A 139 -17.68 2.61 -14.72
CA MET A 139 -16.53 3.54 -14.65
C MET A 139 -16.74 4.83 -15.45
N TYR A 140 -17.77 4.93 -16.30
CA TYR A 140 -18.34 6.15 -16.87
C TYR A 140 -19.75 5.83 -17.37
#